data_AF-A0A7V4IDV3-F1
#
_entry.id   AF-A0A7V4IDV3-F1
#
_cell.length_a   1.000
_cell.length_b   1.000
_cell.length_c   1.000
_cell.angle_alpha   90.00
_cell.angle_beta   90.00
_cell.angle_gamma   90.00
#
_symmetry.space_group_name_H-M   'P 1'
#
loop_
_entity.id
_entity.type
_entity.pdbx_description
1 polymer ?
#
loop_
_entity_poly.entity_id
_entity_poly.type
_entity_poly.pdbx_seq_one_letter_code
_entity_poly.pdbx_strand_id
1 'polypeptide(L)'
;MLALPAAAFRDSLGMLVASVAVGSALAAPLITGFSPGGNLAWSGATHPGICTVETAASPLGPWQPGQNVFSLSSTGSVSVPLAAADRFFRLREVGVPATGAGFTNLVHAYGVLETLAGDGIGRTDNTSYWQPHFEGAPGPSVSLSRPHWALADPAGNLYIADKNSHAILRLAPDGRIHTHAGTHVGGFNGDGPAPATALQLNAPNALWVRADGTVYVLDTDNARVRRVTTNGVMTTLFNAKSDVSTPLGGGRCLWVKDDESLAYFGNTDRIRKWTPGGGLANHATGFSELGCFYVEPDGNLLVADRGAHRVYRVATNGTRVTLAGNGAPTGGGNGQPALLTGLPGPRGVWPLPTGGFLLLLHDGAQLWYVDAAGIARLLVNGGGGNAFVHAGDGEHFYAPTEARIGEGRSVALDHAGNIILCESDYGFIRRIRFQRLPD
;
A
#
# COMPACT_ATOMS: atom_id res chain seq x y z
N MET A 1 34.55 29.17 1.51
CA MET A 1 33.41 30.08 1.78
C MET A 1 32.30 29.66 0.82
N LEU A 2 31.39 28.76 1.26
CA LEU A 2 30.25 28.35 0.43
C LEU A 2 29.28 29.52 0.38
N ALA A 3 29.03 30.06 -0.82
CA ALA A 3 27.99 31.04 -1.04
C ALA A 3 26.63 30.40 -0.76
N LEU A 4 25.85 30.99 0.14
CA LEU A 4 24.44 30.66 0.32
C LEU A 4 23.71 30.89 -1.02
N PRO A 5 22.89 29.94 -1.50
CA PRO A 5 22.10 30.16 -2.70
C PRO A 5 21.08 31.30 -2.48
N ALA A 6 20.67 31.96 -3.57
CA ALA A 6 19.94 33.24 -3.61
C ALA A 6 18.56 33.29 -2.92
N ALA A 7 18.11 32.22 -2.28
CA ALA A 7 16.83 32.13 -1.58
C ALA A 7 17.03 31.47 -0.20
N ALA A 8 17.75 32.15 0.68
CA ALA A 8 17.76 31.82 2.10
C ALA A 8 16.93 32.88 2.83
N PHE A 9 15.83 32.46 3.47
CA PHE A 9 14.97 33.35 4.24
C PHE A 9 15.00 32.95 5.71
N ARG A 10 14.91 33.94 6.60
CA ARG A 10 14.66 33.72 8.02
C ARG A 10 13.18 33.90 8.29
N ASP A 11 12.56 32.94 8.96
CA ASP A 11 11.17 33.10 9.41
C ASP A 11 11.09 33.96 10.68
N SER A 12 9.86 34.19 11.17
CA SER A 12 9.59 34.98 12.39
C SER A 12 10.13 34.35 13.68
N LEU A 13 10.63 33.10 13.63
CA LEU A 13 11.26 32.38 14.73
C LEU A 13 12.80 32.34 14.60
N GLY A 14 13.36 32.95 13.54
CA GLY A 14 14.80 33.02 13.32
C GLY A 14 15.42 31.76 12.70
N MET A 15 14.61 30.81 12.21
CA MET A 15 15.09 29.63 11.49
C MET A 15 15.56 30.00 10.08
N LEU A 16 16.69 29.45 9.64
CA LEU A 16 17.19 29.66 8.28
C LEU A 16 16.77 28.49 7.39
N VAL A 17 15.94 28.78 6.39
CA VAL A 17 15.49 27.80 5.40
C VAL A 17 16.18 28.10 4.07
N ALA A 18 16.80 27.09 3.45
CA ALA A 18 17.54 27.27 2.20
C ALA A 18 17.41 26.05 1.28
N SER A 19 17.16 26.28 -0.01
CA SER A 19 17.23 25.26 -1.06
C SER A 19 18.66 25.10 -1.57
N VAL A 20 19.23 23.89 -1.56
CA VAL A 20 20.56 23.62 -2.13
C VAL A 20 20.43 22.64 -3.30
N ALA A 21 20.73 23.12 -4.50
CA ALA A 21 20.83 22.33 -5.72
C ALA A 21 22.13 21.53 -5.76
N VAL A 22 22.10 20.25 -6.15
CA VAL A 22 23.31 19.49 -6.51
C VAL A 22 23.15 19.00 -7.96
N GLY A 23 23.73 19.71 -8.92
CA GLY A 23 23.71 19.37 -10.34
C GLY A 23 23.88 20.58 -11.26
N SER A 24 24.57 20.43 -12.40
CA SER A 24 24.86 21.53 -13.33
C SER A 24 23.72 21.77 -14.33
N ALA A 25 23.18 22.99 -14.29
CA ALA A 25 22.41 23.68 -15.34
C ALA A 25 20.98 23.20 -15.65
N LEU A 26 20.04 23.50 -14.76
CA LEU A 26 18.71 24.14 -14.97
C LEU A 26 17.82 23.90 -13.72
N ALA A 27 17.12 24.95 -13.26
CA ALA A 27 16.02 24.97 -12.29
C ALA A 27 16.04 23.87 -11.21
N ALA A 28 16.88 24.02 -10.18
CA ALA A 28 16.71 23.22 -8.97
C ALA A 28 15.47 23.68 -8.20
N PRO A 29 14.78 22.78 -7.48
CA PRO A 29 13.60 23.17 -6.74
C PRO A 29 13.96 24.20 -5.67
N LEU A 30 13.22 25.30 -5.68
CA LEU A 30 13.35 26.41 -4.76
C LEU A 30 12.28 26.24 -3.68
N ILE A 31 12.69 26.34 -2.41
CA ILE A 31 11.73 26.49 -1.32
C ILE A 31 11.12 27.89 -1.46
N THR A 32 9.81 27.94 -1.67
CA THR A 32 9.05 29.18 -1.91
C THR A 32 8.33 29.66 -0.67
N GLY A 33 8.19 28.81 0.34
CA GLY A 33 7.57 29.17 1.60
C GLY A 33 7.87 28.17 2.71
N PHE A 34 7.90 28.67 3.93
CA PHE A 34 7.94 27.87 5.14
C PHE A 34 7.07 28.55 6.21
N SER A 35 6.23 27.76 6.88
CA SER A 35 5.35 28.27 7.94
C SER A 35 5.82 27.79 9.32
N PRO A 36 5.49 28.52 10.41
CA PRO A 36 5.76 28.06 11.78
C PRO A 36 5.15 26.69 12.13
N GLY A 37 4.12 26.26 11.41
CA GLY A 37 3.52 24.94 11.54
C GLY A 37 4.25 23.81 10.80
N GLY A 38 5.43 24.10 10.22
CA GLY A 38 6.25 23.10 9.52
C GLY A 38 5.82 22.82 8.08
N ASN A 39 4.87 23.58 7.52
CA ASN A 39 4.54 23.45 6.10
C ASN A 39 5.62 24.10 5.23
N LEU A 40 6.30 23.30 4.42
CA LEU A 40 7.33 23.68 3.46
C LEU A 40 6.74 23.59 2.05
N ALA A 41 6.79 24.69 1.30
CA ALA A 41 6.33 24.77 -0.09
C ALA A 41 7.52 24.95 -1.04
N TRP A 42 7.42 24.41 -2.26
CA TRP A 42 8.46 24.49 -3.27
C TRP A 42 7.94 24.72 -4.69
N SER A 43 8.85 25.13 -5.57
CA SER A 43 8.64 25.27 -7.02
C SER A 43 9.88 24.85 -7.81
N GLY A 44 9.77 24.54 -9.10
CA GLY A 44 10.89 24.12 -9.94
C GLY A 44 11.30 22.65 -9.78
N ALA A 45 10.45 21.83 -9.18
CA ALA A 45 10.68 20.40 -9.02
C ALA A 45 10.58 19.64 -10.36
N THR A 46 11.49 18.70 -10.59
CA THR A 46 11.41 17.64 -11.59
C THR A 46 10.18 16.77 -11.35
N HIS A 47 9.37 16.58 -12.38
CA HIS A 47 8.22 15.68 -12.33
C HIS A 47 8.20 14.72 -13.54
N PRO A 48 7.82 13.44 -13.34
CA PRO A 48 7.60 12.79 -12.04
C PRO A 48 8.91 12.56 -11.27
N GLY A 49 8.91 12.80 -9.96
CA GLY A 49 10.11 12.73 -9.12
C GLY A 49 9.80 12.49 -7.65
N ILE A 50 10.83 12.62 -6.81
CA ILE A 50 10.76 12.51 -5.35
C ILE A 50 11.54 13.66 -4.74
N CYS A 51 10.89 14.36 -3.83
CA CYS A 51 11.50 15.39 -2.99
C CYS A 51 11.75 14.82 -1.60
N THR A 52 12.99 14.91 -1.13
CA THR A 52 13.41 14.62 0.24
C THR A 52 13.64 15.90 1.00
N VAL A 53 12.88 16.10 2.07
CA VAL A 53 13.19 17.12 3.07
C VAL A 53 14.27 16.58 3.99
N GLU A 54 15.35 17.33 4.13
CA GLU A 54 16.44 17.04 5.08
C GLU A 54 16.54 18.15 6.12
N THR A 55 16.91 17.76 7.34
CA THR A 55 17.09 18.67 8.47
C THR A 55 18.53 18.64 8.99
N ALA A 56 18.96 19.73 9.63
CA ALA A 56 20.23 19.81 10.33
C ALA A 56 20.20 20.83 11.46
N ALA A 57 21.05 20.63 12.48
CA ALA A 57 21.28 21.61 13.55
C ALA A 57 22.22 22.75 13.11
N SER A 58 23.02 22.53 12.06
CA SER A 58 24.02 23.45 11.52
C SER A 58 23.87 23.52 10.00
N PRO A 59 24.12 24.66 9.34
CA PRO A 59 24.00 24.77 7.87
C PRO A 59 25.05 23.91 7.15
N LEU A 60 26.12 23.52 7.85
CA LEU A 60 27.16 22.63 7.34
C LEU A 60 26.84 21.14 7.56
N GLY A 61 25.70 20.83 8.18
CA GLY A 61 25.31 19.46 8.53
C GLY A 61 25.84 18.99 9.89
N PRO A 62 25.77 17.67 10.16
CA PRO A 62 25.29 16.63 9.26
C PRO A 62 23.81 16.80 8.91
N TRP A 63 23.45 16.53 7.65
CA TRP A 63 22.07 16.60 7.17
C TRP A 63 21.43 15.23 7.29
N GLN A 64 20.19 15.18 7.80
CA GLN A 64 19.45 13.95 8.04
C GLN A 64 18.19 13.94 7.19
N PRO A 65 17.91 12.85 6.44
CA PRO A 65 16.63 12.69 5.74
C PRO A 65 15.46 12.67 6.73
N GLY A 66 14.52 13.59 6.59
CA GLY A 66 13.34 13.69 7.45
C GLY A 66 12.10 13.06 6.81
N GLN A 67 11.80 13.43 5.57
CA GLN A 67 10.56 12.98 4.90
C GLN A 67 10.72 12.99 3.38
N ASN A 68 10.21 11.97 2.71
CA ASN A 68 10.06 11.96 1.26
C ASN A 68 8.63 12.25 0.85
N VAL A 69 8.47 12.89 -0.31
CA VAL A 69 7.18 13.14 -0.96
C VAL A 69 7.34 12.93 -2.46
N PHE A 70 6.33 12.33 -3.08
CA PHE A 70 6.27 12.27 -4.54
C PHE A 70 6.04 13.66 -5.13
N SER A 71 6.86 14.02 -6.11
CA SER A 71 6.75 15.26 -6.88
C SER A 71 6.00 14.97 -8.18
N LEU A 72 4.74 15.41 -8.26
CA LEU A 72 3.85 15.17 -9.41
C LEU A 72 3.68 16.40 -10.32
N SER A 73 4.13 17.55 -9.85
CA SER A 73 4.15 18.80 -10.59
C SER A 73 5.39 19.59 -10.21
N SER A 74 5.72 20.63 -10.96
CA SER A 74 6.86 21.49 -10.63
C SER A 74 6.69 22.26 -9.31
N THR A 75 5.50 22.28 -8.72
CA THR A 75 5.20 22.90 -7.42
C THR A 75 4.63 21.90 -6.44
N GLY A 76 4.85 22.10 -5.14
CA GLY A 76 4.26 21.24 -4.12
C GLY A 76 4.44 21.79 -2.71
N SER A 77 3.88 21.07 -1.74
CA SER A 77 4.03 21.39 -0.32
C SER A 77 3.98 20.13 0.53
N VAL A 78 4.66 20.17 1.69
CA VAL A 78 4.71 19.08 2.66
C VAL A 78 4.72 19.63 4.08
N SER A 79 3.99 18.98 4.97
CA SER A 79 4.10 19.22 6.41
C SER A 79 5.24 18.40 6.98
N VAL A 80 6.28 19.08 7.43
CA VAL A 80 7.49 18.48 8.00
C VAL A 80 7.39 18.52 9.53
N PRO A 81 7.61 17.41 10.23
CA PRO A 81 7.74 17.42 11.68
C PRO A 81 8.89 18.34 12.11
N LEU A 82 8.65 19.20 13.11
CA LEU A 82 9.69 20.09 13.65
C LEU A 82 10.25 19.50 14.93
N ALA A 83 11.48 18.96 14.90
CA ALA A 83 12.17 18.58 16.12
C ALA A 83 12.82 19.82 16.77
N ALA A 84 12.90 19.82 18.10
CA ALA A 84 13.47 20.93 18.87
C ALA A 84 14.95 21.21 18.53
N ALA A 85 15.67 20.27 17.90
CA ALA A 85 17.06 20.41 17.47
C ALA A 85 17.22 20.89 16.02
N ASP A 86 16.19 20.79 15.18
CA ASP A 86 16.27 21.18 13.77
C ASP A 86 16.30 22.70 13.65
N ARG A 87 17.28 23.22 12.89
CA ARG A 87 17.46 24.67 12.69
C ARG A 87 17.56 25.05 11.22
N PHE A 88 17.89 24.07 10.37
CA PHE A 88 18.06 24.23 8.94
C PHE A 88 17.30 23.13 8.22
N PHE A 89 16.62 23.51 7.14
CA PHE A 89 15.85 22.63 6.28
C PHE A 89 16.30 22.85 4.85
N ARG A 90 16.45 21.75 4.10
CA ARG A 90 16.66 21.81 2.64
C ARG A 90 15.84 20.76 1.94
N LEU A 91 15.54 21.03 0.68
CA LEU A 91 14.88 20.10 -0.22
C LEU A 91 15.93 19.51 -1.17
N ARG A 92 16.04 18.19 -1.21
CA ARG A 92 16.77 17.46 -2.26
C ARG A 92 15.75 16.80 -3.16
N GLU A 93 16.00 16.80 -4.46
CA GLU A 93 15.11 16.17 -5.42
C GLU A 93 15.85 15.21 -6.33
N VAL A 94 15.16 14.13 -6.70
CA VAL A 94 15.55 13.22 -7.76
C VAL A 94 14.38 12.93 -8.69
N GLY A 95 14.61 12.96 -10.00
CA GLY A 95 13.62 12.52 -10.99
C GLY A 95 13.48 10.99 -11.01
N VAL A 96 12.29 10.48 -11.31
CA VAL A 96 12.03 9.03 -11.48
C VAL A 96 11.56 8.77 -12.92
N PRO A 97 12.43 8.99 -13.95
CA PRO A 97 12.08 8.67 -15.33
C PRO A 97 11.94 7.14 -15.52
N ALA A 98 11.21 6.71 -16.55
CA ALA A 98 11.06 5.30 -16.90
C ALA A 98 12.35 4.70 -17.52
N THR A 99 13.43 4.69 -16.75
CA THR A 99 14.77 4.22 -17.11
C THR A 99 15.44 3.50 -15.92
N GLY A 100 16.58 2.86 -16.16
CA GLY A 100 17.36 2.26 -15.06
C GLY A 100 17.85 3.27 -14.01
N ALA A 101 18.13 4.51 -14.42
CA ALA A 101 18.50 5.59 -13.51
C ALA A 101 17.31 6.00 -12.62
N GLY A 102 16.11 6.11 -13.19
CA GLY A 102 14.92 6.41 -12.40
C GLY A 102 14.57 5.30 -11.41
N PHE A 103 14.76 4.03 -11.77
CA PHE A 103 14.65 2.93 -10.82
C PHE A 103 15.65 3.04 -9.67
N THR A 104 16.91 3.38 -9.95
CA THR A 104 17.93 3.60 -8.91
C THR A 104 17.52 4.73 -7.96
N ASN A 105 17.00 5.84 -8.51
CA ASN A 105 16.49 6.96 -7.71
C ASN A 105 15.28 6.57 -6.86
N LEU A 106 14.36 5.75 -7.40
CA LEU A 106 13.24 5.20 -6.64
C LEU A 106 13.75 4.34 -5.48
N VAL A 107 14.69 3.43 -5.73
CA VAL A 107 15.26 2.57 -4.67
C VAL A 107 15.91 3.40 -3.58
N HIS A 108 16.72 4.40 -3.93
CA HIS A 108 17.38 5.27 -2.96
C HIS A 108 16.41 6.20 -2.21
N ALA A 109 15.15 6.30 -2.62
CA ALA A 109 14.12 7.05 -1.89
C ALA A 109 13.39 6.22 -0.82
N TYR A 110 13.67 4.92 -0.73
CA TYR A 110 13.17 4.08 0.34
C TYR A 110 14.31 3.63 1.25
N GLY A 111 13.95 3.16 2.44
CA GLY A 111 14.92 2.82 3.48
C GLY A 111 14.63 1.44 4.06
N VAL A 112 14.32 1.41 5.35
CA VAL A 112 14.27 0.15 6.11
C VAL A 112 13.04 -0.69 5.75
N LEU A 113 13.23 -2.01 5.65
CA LEU A 113 12.15 -3.01 5.69
C LEU A 113 11.84 -3.36 7.15
N GLU A 114 10.56 -3.38 7.51
CA GLU A 114 10.12 -3.55 8.91
C GLU A 114 8.87 -4.43 8.99
N THR A 115 8.74 -5.19 10.07
CA THR A 115 7.50 -5.86 10.47
C THR A 115 6.64 -4.92 11.31
N LEU A 116 5.42 -4.66 10.85
CA LEU A 116 4.43 -3.86 11.56
C LEU A 116 3.52 -4.72 12.44
N ALA A 117 3.14 -5.90 11.94
CA ALA A 117 2.29 -6.84 12.66
C ALA A 117 2.55 -8.28 12.22
N GLY A 118 2.36 -9.23 13.14
CA GLY A 118 2.58 -10.65 12.88
C GLY A 118 3.88 -11.17 13.47
N ASP A 119 3.84 -12.42 13.96
CA ASP A 119 4.97 -13.14 14.55
C ASP A 119 5.42 -14.36 13.72
N GLY A 120 4.73 -14.66 12.61
CA GLY A 120 5.06 -15.79 11.73
C GLY A 120 4.44 -17.13 12.11
N ILE A 121 3.57 -17.19 13.15
CA ILE A 121 2.94 -18.44 13.59
C ILE A 121 1.73 -18.82 12.73
N GLY A 122 1.11 -17.88 12.02
CA GLY A 122 -0.06 -18.14 11.16
C GLY A 122 0.18 -19.24 10.13
N ARG A 123 -0.88 -19.99 9.75
CA ARG A 123 -0.80 -21.08 8.77
C ARG A 123 -2.01 -21.07 7.81
N THR A 124 -1.90 -21.87 6.75
CA THR A 124 -2.97 -22.12 5.76
C THR A 124 -3.95 -23.22 6.19
N ASP A 125 -4.39 -23.19 7.45
CA ASP A 125 -5.14 -24.28 8.11
C ASP A 125 -6.57 -23.91 8.52
N ASN A 126 -7.03 -22.69 8.18
CA ASN A 126 -8.32 -22.12 8.60
C ASN A 126 -8.46 -21.93 10.12
N THR A 127 -7.35 -21.90 10.87
CA THR A 127 -7.36 -21.64 12.31
C THR A 127 -7.27 -20.14 12.58
N SER A 128 -8.04 -19.68 13.59
CA SER A 128 -7.80 -18.38 14.22
C SER A 128 -6.72 -18.54 15.29
N TYR A 129 -5.63 -17.81 15.13
CA TYR A 129 -4.53 -17.71 16.07
C TYR A 129 -4.71 -16.56 17.05
N TRP A 130 -5.77 -15.76 16.90
CA TRP A 130 -6.03 -14.63 17.78
C TRP A 130 -6.28 -15.08 19.22
N GLN A 131 -5.68 -14.37 20.17
CA GLN A 131 -5.81 -14.59 21.60
C GLN A 131 -6.24 -13.29 22.28
N PRO A 132 -7.07 -13.34 23.35
CA PRO A 132 -7.54 -12.12 24.03
C PRO A 132 -6.41 -11.20 24.53
N HIS A 133 -5.24 -11.74 24.88
CA HIS A 133 -4.09 -10.95 25.36
C HIS A 133 -3.38 -10.17 24.24
N PHE A 134 -3.73 -10.38 22.97
CA PHE A 134 -3.24 -9.57 21.85
C PHE A 134 -3.97 -8.23 21.71
N GLU A 135 -5.12 -8.06 22.36
CA GLU A 135 -5.85 -6.79 22.35
C GLU A 135 -4.99 -5.69 23.01
N GLY A 136 -4.59 -4.72 22.21
CA GLY A 136 -3.66 -3.67 22.59
C GLY A 136 -2.22 -4.14 22.73
N ALA A 137 -1.80 -5.29 22.20
CA ALA A 137 -0.39 -5.71 22.21
C ALA A 137 0.42 -5.00 21.11
N PRO A 138 1.76 -4.94 21.21
CA PRO A 138 2.62 -4.51 20.10
C PRO A 138 2.38 -5.37 18.86
N GLY A 139 2.18 -4.75 17.70
CA GLY A 139 1.86 -5.45 16.45
C GLY A 139 2.78 -6.63 16.13
N PRO A 140 4.13 -6.50 16.20
CA PRO A 140 5.04 -7.61 15.89
C PRO A 140 4.98 -8.80 16.86
N SER A 141 4.22 -8.69 17.96
CA SER A 141 4.08 -9.74 18.98
C SER A 141 2.78 -10.54 18.86
N VAL A 142 1.95 -10.26 17.86
CA VAL A 142 0.66 -10.96 17.69
C VAL A 142 0.71 -11.98 16.55
N SER A 143 -0.03 -13.07 16.72
CA SER A 143 -0.19 -14.07 15.67
C SER A 143 -1.36 -13.71 14.75
N LEU A 144 -1.05 -13.28 13.51
CA LEU A 144 -2.07 -13.03 12.48
C LEU A 144 -2.52 -14.34 11.83
N SER A 145 -3.80 -14.41 11.48
CA SER A 145 -4.46 -15.64 11.02
C SER A 145 -4.78 -15.58 9.53
N ARG A 146 -3.72 -15.54 8.73
CA ARG A 146 -3.80 -15.43 7.26
C ARG A 146 -4.41 -14.10 6.80
N PRO A 147 -3.72 -12.97 7.02
CA PRO A 147 -4.15 -11.66 6.55
C PRO A 147 -4.15 -11.58 5.02
N HIS A 148 -5.17 -10.95 4.44
CA HIS A 148 -5.30 -10.84 2.98
C HIS A 148 -5.15 -9.42 2.47
N TRP A 149 -5.51 -8.45 3.29
CA TRP A 149 -5.49 -7.05 2.92
C TRP A 149 -4.99 -6.19 4.07
N ALA A 150 -4.17 -5.20 3.76
CA ALA A 150 -3.81 -4.13 4.69
C ALA A 150 -3.88 -2.77 3.98
N LEU A 151 -4.56 -1.79 4.58
CA LEU A 151 -4.67 -0.44 4.02
C LEU A 151 -4.71 0.60 5.15
N ALA A 152 -3.97 1.68 4.97
CA ALA A 152 -3.85 2.74 5.96
C ALA A 152 -4.81 3.91 5.70
N ASP A 153 -5.29 4.55 6.76
CA ASP A 153 -6.00 5.83 6.69
C ASP A 153 -5.03 7.03 6.73
N PRO A 154 -5.50 8.28 6.54
CA PRO A 154 -4.66 9.46 6.65
C PRO A 154 -4.15 9.76 8.07
N ALA A 155 -4.75 9.17 9.10
CA ALA A 155 -4.33 9.32 10.50
C ALA A 155 -3.20 8.35 10.89
N GLY A 156 -2.77 7.48 9.96
CA GLY A 156 -1.71 6.51 10.17
C GLY A 156 -2.17 5.20 10.82
N ASN A 157 -3.47 4.97 10.95
CA ASN A 157 -3.99 3.67 11.35
C ASN A 157 -3.90 2.71 10.17
N LEU A 158 -3.46 1.48 10.43
CA LEU A 158 -3.42 0.42 9.42
C LEU A 158 -4.50 -0.62 9.73
N TYR A 159 -5.44 -0.80 8.81
CA TYR A 159 -6.52 -1.77 8.92
C TYR A 159 -6.15 -3.04 8.19
N ILE A 160 -6.38 -4.20 8.82
CA ILE A 160 -5.96 -5.51 8.34
C ILE A 160 -7.18 -6.43 8.26
N ALA A 161 -7.47 -6.97 7.08
CA ALA A 161 -8.46 -8.03 6.90
C ALA A 161 -7.79 -9.37 7.25
N ASP A 162 -7.97 -9.80 8.49
CA ASP A 162 -7.38 -11.05 8.99
C ASP A 162 -8.38 -12.21 8.80
N LYS A 163 -8.24 -12.91 7.65
CA LYS A 163 -9.29 -13.80 7.15
C LYS A 163 -9.68 -14.87 8.15
N ASN A 164 -8.72 -15.69 8.59
CA ASN A 164 -9.04 -16.83 9.45
C ASN A 164 -9.24 -16.38 10.91
N SER A 165 -8.90 -15.13 11.24
CA SER A 165 -9.31 -14.50 12.49
C SER A 165 -10.75 -14.02 12.44
N HIS A 166 -11.44 -14.08 11.30
CA HIS A 166 -12.83 -13.61 11.16
C HIS A 166 -13.03 -12.18 11.67
N ALA A 167 -12.02 -11.33 11.49
CA ALA A 167 -11.98 -9.99 12.06
C ALA A 167 -11.24 -9.00 11.15
N ILE A 168 -11.56 -7.73 11.32
CA ILE A 168 -10.72 -6.62 10.89
C ILE A 168 -9.95 -6.14 12.10
N LEU A 169 -8.62 -6.12 11.99
CA LEU A 169 -7.72 -5.57 13.01
C LEU A 169 -7.32 -4.15 12.62
N ARG A 170 -6.98 -3.34 13.62
CA ARG A 170 -6.42 -1.99 13.45
C ARG A 170 -5.11 -1.91 14.22
N LEU A 171 -4.02 -1.64 13.52
CA LEU A 171 -2.76 -1.23 14.11
C LEU A 171 -2.75 0.30 14.21
N ALA A 172 -2.71 0.83 15.42
CA ALA A 172 -2.65 2.27 15.67
C ALA A 172 -1.23 2.82 15.44
N PRO A 173 -1.07 4.15 15.25
CA PRO A 173 0.23 4.79 15.02
C PRO A 173 1.27 4.56 16.13
N ASP A 174 0.82 4.24 17.35
CA ASP A 174 1.68 3.88 18.49
C ASP A 174 2.22 2.43 18.42
N GLY A 175 1.85 1.69 17.36
CA GLY A 175 2.28 0.31 17.14
C GLY A 175 1.46 -0.74 17.88
N ARG A 176 0.32 -0.38 18.49
CA ARG A 176 -0.56 -1.32 19.19
C ARG A 176 -1.70 -1.80 18.31
N ILE A 177 -2.02 -3.08 18.36
CA ILE A 177 -3.07 -3.69 17.55
C ILE A 177 -4.35 -3.92 18.35
N HIS A 178 -5.49 -3.67 17.71
CA HIS A 178 -6.82 -3.75 18.31
C HIS A 178 -7.80 -4.43 17.36
N THR A 179 -8.81 -5.10 17.88
CA THR A 179 -9.94 -5.55 17.06
C THR A 179 -10.80 -4.35 16.67
N HIS A 180 -10.94 -4.11 15.36
CA HIS A 180 -11.77 -3.04 14.82
C HIS A 180 -13.20 -3.49 14.53
N ALA A 181 -13.37 -4.70 13.99
CA ALA A 181 -14.66 -5.33 13.73
C ALA A 181 -14.54 -6.86 13.73
N GLY A 182 -15.61 -7.57 14.04
CA GLY A 182 -15.58 -9.03 14.19
C GLY A 182 -15.42 -9.47 15.64
N THR A 183 -15.78 -10.72 15.92
CA THR A 183 -15.72 -11.35 17.26
C THR A 183 -14.67 -12.44 17.38
N HIS A 184 -13.87 -12.63 16.33
CA HIS A 184 -12.98 -13.77 16.13
C HIS A 184 -13.65 -15.14 15.97
N VAL A 185 -14.99 -15.16 15.84
CA VAL A 185 -15.77 -16.34 15.52
C VAL A 185 -16.48 -16.11 14.19
N GLY A 186 -16.25 -17.02 13.24
CA GLY A 186 -16.90 -16.99 11.93
C GLY A 186 -18.41 -17.13 12.02
N GLY A 187 -19.15 -16.20 11.44
CA GLY A 187 -20.61 -16.26 11.36
C GLY A 187 -21.26 -14.94 10.99
N PHE A 188 -22.58 -14.87 11.14
CA PHE A 188 -23.37 -13.66 10.98
C PHE A 188 -24.44 -13.60 12.06
N ASN A 189 -24.39 -12.57 12.91
CA ASN A 189 -25.35 -12.35 14.00
C ASN A 189 -26.12 -11.02 13.86
N GLY A 190 -26.13 -10.42 12.67
CA GLY A 190 -26.88 -9.19 12.37
C GLY A 190 -26.00 -7.96 12.10
N ASP A 191 -26.67 -6.81 12.10
CA ASP A 191 -26.09 -5.47 11.95
C ASP A 191 -26.24 -4.68 13.27
N GLY A 192 -25.70 -3.45 13.32
CA GLY A 192 -25.81 -2.56 14.46
C GLY A 192 -27.25 -2.38 14.99
N PRO A 193 -27.41 -1.90 16.24
CA PRO A 193 -26.57 -0.86 16.83
C PRO A 193 -25.44 -1.37 17.75
N ALA A 194 -25.30 -2.68 17.96
CA ALA A 194 -24.17 -3.21 18.72
C ALA A 194 -22.82 -2.78 18.11
N PRO A 195 -21.75 -2.60 18.92
CA PRO A 195 -20.43 -2.29 18.41
C PRO A 195 -19.98 -3.32 17.37
N ALA A 196 -19.20 -2.89 16.38
CA ALA A 196 -18.68 -3.76 15.31
C ALA A 196 -17.87 -4.95 15.84
N THR A 197 -17.25 -4.82 17.03
CA THR A 197 -16.52 -5.88 17.73
C THR A 197 -17.41 -6.93 18.42
N ALA A 198 -18.72 -6.69 18.49
CA ALA A 198 -19.72 -7.64 18.98
C ALA A 198 -20.47 -8.36 17.83
N LEU A 199 -20.23 -7.94 16.59
CA LEU A 199 -20.88 -8.51 15.41
C LEU A 199 -19.92 -9.45 14.67
N GLN A 200 -20.44 -10.57 14.19
CA GLN A 200 -19.66 -11.57 13.50
C GLN A 200 -19.39 -11.16 12.05
N LEU A 201 -18.16 -11.43 11.63
CA LEU A 201 -17.72 -11.52 10.24
C LEU A 201 -17.39 -12.97 9.95
N ASN A 202 -17.32 -13.35 8.68
CA ASN A 202 -16.91 -14.68 8.28
C ASN A 202 -15.94 -14.62 7.10
N ALA A 203 -14.67 -14.93 7.37
CA ALA A 203 -13.58 -14.91 6.40
C ALA A 203 -13.52 -13.59 5.61
N PRO A 204 -13.34 -12.43 6.27
CA PRO A 204 -13.21 -11.16 5.56
C PRO A 204 -11.92 -11.18 4.72
N ASN A 205 -12.04 -11.05 3.40
CA ASN A 205 -10.89 -11.20 2.49
C ASN A 205 -10.34 -9.87 1.97
N ALA A 206 -11.11 -8.78 2.08
CA ALA A 206 -10.69 -7.48 1.58
C ALA A 206 -11.35 -6.37 2.39
N LEU A 207 -10.72 -5.20 2.37
CA LEU A 207 -11.25 -3.99 2.95
C LEU A 207 -10.92 -2.77 2.08
N TRP A 208 -11.69 -1.70 2.26
CA TRP A 208 -11.41 -0.37 1.70
C TRP A 208 -11.60 0.66 2.79
N VAL A 209 -10.65 1.59 2.93
CA VAL A 209 -10.66 2.59 4.01
C VAL A 209 -10.82 3.97 3.38
N ARG A 210 -11.81 4.71 3.84
CA ARG A 210 -12.06 6.09 3.40
C ARG A 210 -11.16 7.05 4.20
N ALA A 211 -10.90 8.22 3.62
CA ALA A 211 -10.14 9.28 4.28
C ALA A 211 -10.73 9.75 5.62
N ASP A 212 -12.05 9.58 5.83
CA ASP A 212 -12.72 9.91 7.11
C ASP A 212 -12.57 8.81 8.18
N GLY A 213 -11.96 7.67 7.85
CA GLY A 213 -11.81 6.51 8.75
C GLY A 213 -12.94 5.47 8.67
N THR A 214 -13.93 5.65 7.79
CA THR A 214 -14.93 4.62 7.50
C THR A 214 -14.28 3.42 6.82
N VAL A 215 -14.57 2.21 7.28
CA VAL A 215 -14.01 0.96 6.74
C VAL A 215 -15.10 0.13 6.10
N TYR A 216 -14.91 -0.23 4.82
CA TYR A 216 -15.74 -1.20 4.13
C TYR A 216 -15.06 -2.56 4.15
N VAL A 217 -15.85 -3.62 4.31
CA VAL A 217 -15.37 -4.99 4.50
C VAL A 217 -16.05 -5.92 3.51
N LEU A 218 -15.27 -6.72 2.79
CA LEU A 218 -15.79 -7.83 2.02
C LEU A 218 -15.90 -9.05 2.95
N ASP A 219 -17.08 -9.23 3.52
CA ASP A 219 -17.45 -10.30 4.45
C ASP A 219 -17.80 -11.56 3.65
N THR A 220 -16.75 -12.23 3.15
CA THR A 220 -16.79 -13.15 2.01
C THR A 220 -17.73 -14.32 2.21
N ASP A 221 -17.62 -15.01 3.34
CA ASP A 221 -18.37 -16.25 3.57
C ASP A 221 -19.81 -15.95 4.01
N ASN A 222 -20.07 -14.71 4.43
CA ASN A 222 -21.41 -14.16 4.60
C ASN A 222 -21.95 -13.52 3.31
N ALA A 223 -21.17 -13.48 2.23
CA ALA A 223 -21.55 -12.89 0.94
C ALA A 223 -22.09 -11.45 1.02
N ARG A 224 -21.45 -10.60 1.83
CA ARG A 224 -21.86 -9.21 2.07
C ARG A 224 -20.70 -8.24 1.91
N VAL A 225 -21.03 -7.00 1.57
CA VAL A 225 -20.15 -5.86 1.82
C VAL A 225 -20.70 -5.13 3.04
N ARG A 226 -19.89 -5.01 4.09
CA ARG A 226 -20.23 -4.34 5.35
C ARG A 226 -19.58 -2.96 5.38
N ARG A 227 -20.21 -2.03 6.08
CA ARG A 227 -19.69 -0.69 6.37
C ARG A 227 -19.53 -0.54 7.87
N VAL A 228 -18.33 -0.21 8.33
CA VAL A 228 -18.00 0.14 9.70
C VAL A 228 -17.75 1.64 9.76
N THR A 229 -18.66 2.34 10.44
CA THR A 229 -18.56 3.80 10.62
C THR A 229 -17.50 4.16 11.66
N THR A 230 -17.08 5.42 11.69
CA THR A 230 -16.11 5.95 12.67
C THR A 230 -16.58 5.84 14.12
N ASN A 231 -17.89 5.77 14.35
CA ASN A 231 -18.49 5.53 15.66
C ASN A 231 -18.55 4.04 16.03
N GLY A 232 -17.93 3.15 15.25
CA GLY A 232 -17.85 1.72 15.53
C GLY A 232 -19.13 0.94 15.25
N VAL A 233 -20.08 1.49 14.47
CA VAL A 233 -21.29 0.78 14.06
C VAL A 233 -21.04 0.06 12.73
N MET A 234 -21.32 -1.25 12.68
CA MET A 234 -21.24 -2.06 11.46
C MET A 234 -22.63 -2.38 10.90
N THR A 235 -22.85 -2.09 9.62
CA THR A 235 -24.09 -2.40 8.88
C THR A 235 -23.81 -3.04 7.54
N THR A 236 -24.74 -3.82 6.99
CA THR A 236 -24.66 -4.30 5.61
C THR A 236 -24.89 -3.15 4.64
N LEU A 237 -23.92 -2.87 3.75
CA LEU A 237 -24.10 -1.91 2.66
C LEU A 237 -24.91 -2.54 1.52
N PHE A 238 -24.53 -3.75 1.11
CA PHE A 238 -25.30 -4.58 0.17
C PHE A 238 -24.91 -6.06 0.28
N ASN A 239 -25.82 -6.94 -0.15
CA ASN A 239 -25.51 -8.35 -0.37
C ASN A 239 -24.75 -8.50 -1.70
N ALA A 240 -23.62 -9.21 -1.69
CA ALA A 240 -22.73 -9.33 -2.85
C ALA A 240 -23.19 -10.37 -3.88
N LYS A 241 -24.20 -11.18 -3.52
CA LYS A 241 -24.99 -12.03 -4.42
C LYS A 241 -26.42 -12.17 -3.86
N SER A 242 -27.33 -12.66 -4.70
CA SER A 242 -28.76 -12.78 -4.36
C SER A 242 -29.03 -13.82 -3.26
N ASP A 243 -28.38 -14.98 -3.34
CA ASP A 243 -28.44 -16.02 -2.33
C ASP A 243 -27.29 -15.89 -1.34
N VAL A 244 -27.54 -15.41 -0.12
CA VAL A 244 -26.49 -15.26 0.91
C VAL A 244 -26.30 -16.50 1.78
N SER A 245 -26.96 -17.62 1.46
CA SER A 245 -26.80 -18.88 2.21
C SER A 245 -25.46 -19.58 1.94
N THR A 246 -24.74 -19.16 0.89
CA THR A 246 -23.45 -19.72 0.50
C THR A 246 -22.38 -18.64 0.37
N PRO A 247 -21.09 -18.94 0.60
CA PRO A 247 -19.99 -17.99 0.45
C PRO A 247 -19.86 -17.35 -0.93
N LEU A 248 -19.28 -16.16 -1.01
CA LEU A 248 -18.73 -15.66 -2.28
C LEU A 248 -17.55 -16.53 -2.70
N GLY A 249 -17.56 -17.02 -3.95
CA GLY A 249 -16.43 -17.73 -4.51
C GLY A 249 -15.19 -16.83 -4.52
N GLY A 250 -14.19 -17.15 -3.70
CA GLY A 250 -12.86 -16.52 -3.76
C GLY A 250 -12.88 -14.99 -3.80
N GLY A 251 -13.72 -14.35 -2.96
CA GLY A 251 -13.84 -12.90 -2.91
C GLY A 251 -12.48 -12.24 -2.65
N ARG A 252 -12.05 -11.35 -3.52
CA ARG A 252 -10.72 -10.72 -3.46
C ARG A 252 -10.83 -9.25 -3.90
N CYS A 253 -10.24 -8.35 -3.12
CA CYS A 253 -10.28 -6.90 -3.33
C CYS A 253 -11.67 -6.27 -3.24
N LEU A 254 -11.71 -5.06 -2.67
CA LEU A 254 -12.90 -4.25 -2.51
C LEU A 254 -12.50 -2.79 -2.75
N TRP A 255 -13.36 -2.07 -3.47
CA TRP A 255 -13.29 -0.63 -3.59
C TRP A 255 -14.71 -0.06 -3.51
N VAL A 256 -14.89 0.96 -2.69
CA VAL A 256 -16.16 1.67 -2.56
C VAL A 256 -15.88 3.15 -2.78
N LYS A 257 -16.61 3.76 -3.72
CA LYS A 257 -16.52 5.19 -3.97
C LYS A 257 -16.96 5.97 -2.73
N ASP A 258 -16.35 7.11 -2.47
CA ASP A 258 -16.60 7.92 -1.26
C ASP A 258 -18.05 8.34 -1.04
N ASP A 259 -18.83 8.49 -2.12
CA ASP A 259 -20.26 8.82 -2.07
C ASP A 259 -21.17 7.58 -2.08
N GLU A 260 -20.58 6.37 -1.96
CA GLU A 260 -21.24 5.07 -2.03
C GLU A 260 -22.04 4.84 -3.33
N SER A 261 -21.83 5.65 -4.37
CA SER A 261 -22.59 5.55 -5.61
C SER A 261 -22.19 4.34 -6.46
N LEU A 262 -21.02 3.75 -6.18
CA LEU A 262 -20.42 2.65 -6.92
C LEU A 262 -19.49 1.85 -6.00
N ALA A 263 -19.59 0.53 -6.07
CA ALA A 263 -18.61 -0.37 -5.49
C ALA A 263 -18.14 -1.41 -6.50
N TYR A 264 -16.86 -1.76 -6.45
CA TYR A 264 -16.28 -2.91 -7.16
C TYR A 264 -15.76 -3.92 -6.14
N PHE A 265 -15.95 -5.20 -6.43
CA PHE A 265 -15.39 -6.29 -5.62
C PHE A 265 -15.09 -7.50 -6.50
N GLY A 266 -14.09 -8.28 -6.13
CA GLY A 266 -13.74 -9.49 -6.87
C GLY A 266 -14.54 -10.70 -6.41
N ASN A 267 -14.74 -11.63 -7.33
CA ASN A 267 -15.33 -12.95 -7.09
C ASN A 267 -14.65 -13.90 -8.09
N THR A 268 -13.88 -14.88 -7.62
CA THR A 268 -13.01 -15.84 -8.35
C THR A 268 -12.61 -15.51 -9.79
N ASP A 269 -13.55 -15.47 -10.73
CA ASP A 269 -13.37 -15.34 -12.18
C ASP A 269 -13.87 -14.00 -12.77
N ARG A 270 -14.29 -13.05 -11.93
CA ARG A 270 -14.95 -11.80 -12.34
C ARG A 270 -14.79 -10.66 -11.34
N ILE A 271 -14.83 -9.45 -11.88
CA ILE A 271 -15.03 -8.22 -11.13
C ILE A 271 -16.52 -7.90 -11.17
N ARG A 272 -17.11 -7.76 -9.98
CA ARG A 272 -18.51 -7.39 -9.78
C ARG A 272 -18.59 -5.90 -9.51
N LYS A 273 -19.68 -5.29 -9.95
CA LYS A 273 -20.06 -3.92 -9.62
C LYS A 273 -21.39 -3.89 -8.90
N TRP A 274 -21.56 -2.91 -8.04
CA TRP A 274 -22.82 -2.59 -7.39
C TRP A 274 -23.09 -1.10 -7.46
N THR A 275 -24.34 -0.73 -7.71
CA THR A 275 -24.85 0.63 -7.49
C THR A 275 -26.17 0.58 -6.71
N PRO A 276 -26.51 1.60 -5.92
CA PRO A 276 -27.77 1.63 -5.16
C PRO A 276 -29.02 1.43 -6.03
N GLY A 277 -29.08 2.08 -7.20
CA GLY A 277 -30.23 2.01 -8.10
C GLY A 277 -30.21 0.83 -9.09
N GLY A 278 -29.04 0.28 -9.41
CA GLY A 278 -28.87 -0.78 -10.41
C GLY A 278 -28.61 -2.17 -9.84
N GLY A 279 -28.31 -2.28 -8.55
CA GLY A 279 -27.95 -3.55 -7.91
C GLY A 279 -26.65 -4.14 -8.46
N LEU A 280 -26.56 -5.47 -8.46
CA LEU A 280 -25.35 -6.21 -8.81
C LEU A 280 -25.26 -6.47 -10.31
N ALA A 281 -24.08 -6.23 -10.88
CA ALA A 281 -23.75 -6.60 -12.25
C ALA A 281 -22.30 -7.08 -12.36
N ASN A 282 -21.96 -7.75 -13.47
CA ASN A 282 -20.56 -8.00 -13.80
C ASN A 282 -19.97 -6.74 -14.46
N HIS A 283 -18.75 -6.41 -14.09
CA HIS A 283 -17.95 -5.38 -14.77
C HIS A 283 -17.03 -6.02 -15.81
N ALA A 284 -16.32 -7.09 -15.43
CA ALA A 284 -15.49 -7.89 -16.30
C ALA A 284 -15.48 -9.36 -15.83
N THR A 285 -15.37 -10.31 -16.75
CA THR A 285 -15.41 -11.75 -16.48
C THR A 285 -14.30 -12.50 -17.22
N GLY A 286 -14.12 -13.79 -16.89
CA GLY A 286 -13.18 -14.66 -17.58
C GLY A 286 -11.75 -14.48 -17.10
N PHE A 287 -11.57 -14.16 -15.81
CA PHE A 287 -10.28 -14.27 -15.14
C PHE A 287 -10.05 -15.73 -14.72
N SER A 288 -8.82 -16.21 -14.81
CA SER A 288 -8.49 -17.59 -14.45
C SER A 288 -8.49 -17.78 -12.93
N GLU A 289 -7.89 -16.83 -12.22
CA GLU A 289 -8.07 -16.65 -10.78
C GLU A 289 -7.78 -15.18 -10.45
N LEU A 290 -8.83 -14.37 -10.37
CA LEU A 290 -8.71 -12.94 -10.08
C LEU A 290 -7.88 -12.72 -8.82
N GLY A 291 -6.90 -11.83 -8.90
CA GLY A 291 -6.13 -11.31 -7.77
C GLY A 291 -6.78 -10.05 -7.20
N CYS A 292 -5.95 -9.07 -6.84
CA CYS A 292 -6.39 -7.76 -6.41
C CYS A 292 -6.53 -6.80 -7.59
N PHE A 293 -7.24 -5.70 -7.37
CA PHE A 293 -7.32 -4.60 -8.33
C PHE A 293 -7.21 -3.24 -7.65
N TYR A 294 -6.94 -2.21 -8.45
CA TYR A 294 -7.01 -0.82 -8.06
C TYR A 294 -7.89 -0.06 -9.06
N VAL A 295 -8.78 0.81 -8.58
CA VAL A 295 -9.63 1.66 -9.43
C VAL A 295 -8.88 2.95 -9.71
N GLU A 296 -8.44 3.13 -10.96
CA GLU A 296 -7.75 4.32 -11.44
C GLU A 296 -8.71 5.53 -11.46
N PRO A 297 -8.21 6.78 -11.34
CA PRO A 297 -9.07 7.99 -11.30
C PRO A 297 -9.96 8.18 -12.53
N ASP A 298 -9.57 7.63 -13.68
CA ASP A 298 -10.34 7.66 -14.92
C ASP A 298 -11.43 6.56 -15.00
N GLY A 299 -11.54 5.73 -13.95
CA GLY A 299 -12.49 4.63 -13.84
C GLY A 299 -12.02 3.31 -14.44
N ASN A 300 -10.83 3.25 -15.03
CA ASN A 300 -10.19 1.99 -15.40
C ASN A 300 -9.74 1.21 -14.16
N LEU A 301 -9.49 -0.09 -14.31
CA LEU A 301 -8.98 -0.92 -13.21
C LEU A 301 -7.63 -1.52 -13.60
N LEU A 302 -6.63 -1.36 -12.74
CA LEU A 302 -5.40 -2.16 -12.76
C LEU A 302 -5.68 -3.48 -12.03
N VAL A 303 -5.50 -4.62 -12.68
CA VAL A 303 -6.00 -5.91 -12.19
C VAL A 303 -4.95 -7.00 -12.31
N ALA A 304 -4.68 -7.73 -11.23
CA ALA A 304 -3.93 -8.97 -11.29
C ALA A 304 -4.84 -10.18 -11.55
N ASP A 305 -4.37 -11.13 -12.35
CA ASP A 305 -4.98 -12.44 -12.53
C ASP A 305 -3.93 -13.50 -12.22
N ARG A 306 -4.06 -14.08 -11.02
CA ARG A 306 -3.10 -15.03 -10.46
C ARG A 306 -2.96 -16.25 -11.36
N GLY A 307 -4.10 -16.81 -11.76
CA GLY A 307 -4.15 -18.05 -12.56
C GLY A 307 -3.76 -17.85 -14.01
N ALA A 308 -3.90 -16.63 -14.54
CA ALA A 308 -3.45 -16.31 -15.89
C ALA A 308 -2.00 -15.82 -15.95
N HIS A 309 -1.31 -15.68 -14.80
CA HIS A 309 0.04 -15.14 -14.72
C HIS A 309 0.20 -13.79 -15.42
N ARG A 310 -0.82 -12.93 -15.30
CA ARG A 310 -0.94 -11.66 -16.02
C ARG A 310 -1.48 -10.54 -15.15
N VAL A 311 -1.12 -9.32 -15.53
CA VAL A 311 -1.70 -8.07 -15.04
C VAL A 311 -2.34 -7.35 -16.22
N TYR A 312 -3.55 -6.83 -16.01
CA TYR A 312 -4.34 -6.15 -17.02
C TYR A 312 -4.67 -4.72 -16.61
N ARG A 313 -4.89 -3.86 -17.61
CA ARG A 313 -5.82 -2.75 -17.48
C ARG A 313 -7.18 -3.19 -17.99
N VAL A 314 -8.21 -3.02 -17.18
CA VAL A 314 -9.61 -3.25 -17.54
C VAL A 314 -10.26 -1.89 -17.75
N ALA A 315 -10.77 -1.65 -18.95
CA ALA A 315 -11.48 -0.41 -19.28
C ALA A 315 -12.86 -0.36 -18.61
N THR A 316 -13.45 0.83 -18.54
CA THR A 316 -14.81 1.04 -17.97
C THR A 316 -15.90 0.19 -18.64
N ASN A 317 -15.69 -0.24 -19.89
CA ASN A 317 -16.57 -1.15 -20.63
C ASN A 317 -16.27 -2.66 -20.43
N GLY A 318 -15.31 -3.01 -19.58
CA GLY A 318 -14.87 -4.38 -19.30
C GLY A 318 -13.78 -4.94 -20.22
N THR A 319 -13.34 -4.19 -21.25
CA THR A 319 -12.27 -4.63 -22.17
C THR A 319 -10.93 -4.73 -21.47
N ARG A 320 -10.13 -5.76 -21.77
CA ARG A 320 -8.83 -6.04 -21.13
C ARG A 320 -7.66 -5.78 -22.07
N VAL A 321 -6.61 -5.14 -21.55
CA VAL A 321 -5.29 -5.03 -22.18
C VAL A 321 -4.25 -5.56 -21.21
N THR A 322 -3.38 -6.47 -21.64
CA THR A 322 -2.27 -6.97 -20.82
C THR A 322 -1.22 -5.87 -20.63
N LEU A 323 -0.81 -5.64 -19.39
CA LEU A 323 0.25 -4.72 -19.02
C LEU A 323 1.54 -5.45 -18.62
N ALA A 324 1.42 -6.63 -18.02
CA ALA A 324 2.55 -7.46 -17.61
C ALA A 324 2.17 -8.94 -17.61
N GLY A 325 3.18 -9.80 -17.74
CA GLY A 325 3.02 -11.25 -17.70
C GLY A 325 2.92 -11.88 -19.09
N ASN A 326 3.78 -12.86 -19.35
CA ASN A 326 3.75 -13.65 -20.58
C ASN A 326 2.69 -14.79 -20.53
N GLY A 327 2.09 -15.04 -19.38
CA GLY A 327 1.14 -16.13 -19.16
C GLY A 327 1.73 -17.40 -18.53
N ALA A 328 2.99 -17.38 -18.13
CA ALA A 328 3.67 -18.52 -17.50
C ALA A 328 4.25 -18.17 -16.11
N PRO A 329 4.27 -19.12 -15.15
CA PRO A 329 4.85 -18.96 -13.82
C PRO A 329 6.37 -19.21 -13.80
N THR A 330 7.10 -18.84 -14.85
CA THR A 330 8.54 -19.18 -14.96
C THR A 330 9.46 -18.25 -14.16
N GLY A 331 8.94 -17.11 -13.68
CA GLY A 331 9.77 -16.07 -13.07
C GLY A 331 10.73 -15.41 -14.08
N GLY A 332 11.74 -14.71 -13.54
CA GLY A 332 12.79 -14.03 -14.31
C GLY A 332 12.39 -12.63 -14.78
N GLY A 333 13.08 -12.10 -15.80
CA GLY A 333 12.71 -10.84 -16.46
C GLY A 333 13.10 -9.54 -15.73
N ASN A 334 14.02 -9.59 -14.76
CA ASN A 334 14.52 -8.37 -14.12
C ASN A 334 15.21 -7.45 -15.14
N GLY A 335 14.69 -6.23 -15.29
CA GLY A 335 15.12 -5.25 -16.29
C GLY A 335 14.62 -5.51 -17.71
N GLN A 336 13.69 -6.45 -17.91
CA GLN A 336 13.14 -6.81 -19.22
C GLN A 336 11.71 -6.26 -19.43
N PRO A 337 11.19 -6.27 -20.66
CA PRO A 337 9.79 -5.91 -20.91
C PRO A 337 8.83 -6.76 -20.06
N ALA A 338 7.91 -6.08 -19.38
CA ALA A 338 6.95 -6.70 -18.47
C ALA A 338 6.05 -7.72 -19.19
N LEU A 339 5.76 -7.51 -20.47
CA LEU A 339 4.99 -8.44 -21.31
C LEU A 339 5.72 -9.76 -21.61
N LEU A 340 7.05 -9.79 -21.48
CA LEU A 340 7.86 -10.99 -21.69
C LEU A 340 8.21 -11.71 -20.38
N THR A 341 7.93 -11.07 -19.25
CA THR A 341 8.27 -11.54 -17.91
C THR A 341 7.31 -12.66 -17.47
N GLY A 342 7.85 -13.77 -16.97
CA GLY A 342 7.04 -14.80 -16.32
C GLY A 342 6.66 -14.35 -14.91
N LEU A 343 5.38 -14.39 -14.57
CA LEU A 343 4.86 -13.90 -13.28
C LEU A 343 4.22 -15.05 -12.50
N PRO A 344 4.94 -15.69 -11.57
CA PRO A 344 4.37 -16.71 -10.69
C PRO A 344 3.32 -16.08 -9.74
N GLY A 345 2.05 -16.37 -10.01
CA GLY A 345 0.91 -15.94 -9.21
C GLY A 345 0.83 -14.43 -8.88
N PRO A 346 0.74 -13.50 -9.85
CA PRO A 346 0.55 -12.09 -9.56
C PRO A 346 -0.74 -11.86 -8.76
N ARG A 347 -0.67 -11.08 -7.70
CA ARG A 347 -1.81 -10.93 -6.78
C ARG A 347 -2.06 -9.52 -6.31
N GLY A 348 -1.07 -8.85 -5.74
CA GLY A 348 -1.19 -7.45 -5.33
C GLY A 348 -0.78 -6.52 -6.45
N VAL A 349 -1.53 -5.45 -6.69
CA VAL A 349 -1.17 -4.38 -7.62
C VAL A 349 -1.48 -3.03 -6.99
N TRP A 350 -0.59 -2.06 -7.17
CA TRP A 350 -0.80 -0.70 -6.69
C TRP A 350 -0.07 0.32 -7.58
N PRO A 351 -0.73 1.35 -8.12
CA PRO A 351 -0.04 2.34 -8.95
C PRO A 351 0.91 3.19 -8.12
N LEU A 352 2.04 3.60 -8.71
CA LEU A 352 2.89 4.62 -8.10
C LEU A 352 2.52 6.02 -8.62
N PRO A 353 2.55 7.06 -7.78
CA PRO A 353 2.26 8.43 -8.21
C PRO A 353 3.18 8.92 -9.34
N THR A 354 4.43 8.46 -9.37
CA THR A 354 5.40 8.78 -10.42
C THR A 354 5.16 8.05 -11.75
N GLY A 355 4.12 7.20 -11.82
CA GLY A 355 3.83 6.34 -12.95
C GLY A 355 4.36 4.92 -12.77
N GLY A 356 3.79 3.99 -13.54
CA GLY A 356 4.01 2.56 -13.34
C GLY A 356 3.23 2.00 -12.15
N PHE A 357 3.58 0.81 -11.71
CA PHE A 357 2.91 0.15 -10.59
C PHE A 357 3.81 -0.84 -9.85
N LEU A 358 3.49 -1.04 -8.57
CA LEU A 358 3.95 -2.16 -7.75
C LEU A 358 3.16 -3.40 -8.10
N LEU A 359 3.85 -4.54 -8.16
CA LEU A 359 3.29 -5.85 -8.41
C LEU A 359 3.83 -6.82 -7.38
N LEU A 360 2.95 -7.34 -6.53
CA LEU A 360 3.28 -8.35 -5.53
C LEU A 360 2.85 -9.73 -6.02
N LEU A 361 3.81 -10.65 -6.05
CA LEU A 361 3.63 -12.04 -6.42
C LEU A 361 3.36 -12.90 -5.19
N HIS A 362 2.42 -13.82 -5.33
CA HIS A 362 2.12 -14.83 -4.32
C HIS A 362 3.12 -15.97 -4.41
N ASP A 363 3.02 -16.79 -5.46
CA ASP A 363 3.82 -18.00 -5.64
C ASP A 363 5.30 -17.67 -5.91
N GLY A 364 5.55 -16.47 -6.44
CA GLY A 364 6.89 -15.95 -6.65
C GLY A 364 7.52 -15.30 -5.42
N ALA A 365 6.73 -15.00 -4.37
CA ALA A 365 7.17 -14.29 -3.16
C ALA A 365 8.05 -13.06 -3.48
N GLN A 366 7.62 -12.21 -4.40
CA GLN A 366 8.45 -11.10 -4.89
C GLN A 366 7.63 -9.83 -5.06
N LEU A 367 8.24 -8.70 -4.71
CA LEU A 367 7.73 -7.38 -5.04
C LEU A 367 8.47 -6.85 -6.27
N TRP A 368 7.73 -6.44 -7.27
CA TRP A 368 8.22 -5.89 -8.52
C TRP A 368 7.75 -4.45 -8.70
N TYR A 369 8.55 -3.65 -9.39
CA TYR A 369 8.17 -2.37 -9.95
C TYR A 369 8.12 -2.49 -11.47
N VAL A 370 6.98 -2.19 -12.07
CA VAL A 370 6.84 -2.04 -13.52
C VAL A 370 6.76 -0.56 -13.83
N ASP A 371 7.75 -0.03 -14.56
CA ASP A 371 7.78 1.39 -14.89
C ASP A 371 6.78 1.78 -15.99
N ALA A 372 6.65 3.09 -16.25
CA ALA A 372 5.74 3.60 -17.27
C ALA A 372 6.14 3.23 -18.71
N ALA A 373 7.37 2.77 -18.94
CA ALA A 373 7.83 2.23 -20.23
C ALA A 373 7.56 0.72 -20.36
N GLY A 374 6.97 0.09 -19.33
CA GLY A 374 6.65 -1.33 -19.33
C GLY A 374 7.87 -2.22 -19.08
N ILE A 375 8.88 -1.74 -18.35
CA ILE A 375 10.01 -2.57 -17.91
C ILE A 375 9.80 -3.04 -16.48
N ALA A 376 9.87 -4.35 -16.26
CA ALA A 376 9.72 -4.98 -14.94
C ALA A 376 11.08 -5.03 -14.23
N ARG A 377 11.14 -4.58 -12.98
CA ARG A 377 12.33 -4.64 -12.13
C ARG A 377 12.00 -5.21 -10.77
N LEU A 378 12.84 -6.12 -10.30
CA LEU A 378 12.69 -6.73 -8.99
C LEU A 378 13.00 -5.68 -7.92
N LEU A 379 12.07 -5.47 -7.00
CA LEU A 379 12.19 -4.47 -5.93
C LEU A 379 12.51 -5.13 -4.58
N VAL A 380 11.87 -6.25 -4.27
CA VAL A 380 12.20 -7.08 -3.10
C VAL A 380 12.13 -8.55 -3.50
N ASN A 381 13.22 -9.27 -3.21
CA ASN A 381 13.29 -10.70 -3.46
C ASN A 381 12.78 -11.48 -2.24
N GLY A 382 12.06 -12.58 -2.47
CA GLY A 382 11.66 -13.54 -1.44
C GLY A 382 12.09 -14.96 -1.72
N GLY A 383 13.04 -15.16 -2.64
CA GLY A 383 13.62 -16.48 -2.93
C GLY A 383 12.78 -17.35 -3.88
N GLY A 384 11.48 -17.07 -4.00
CA GLY A 384 10.56 -17.80 -4.88
C GLY A 384 10.09 -19.14 -4.30
N GLY A 385 8.85 -19.53 -4.61
CA GLY A 385 8.26 -20.78 -4.15
C GLY A 385 7.73 -20.74 -2.71
N ASN A 386 7.09 -21.84 -2.30
CA ASN A 386 6.31 -21.93 -1.06
C ASN A 386 7.17 -22.08 0.22
N ALA A 387 8.45 -21.68 0.18
CA ALA A 387 9.33 -21.75 1.34
C ALA A 387 9.06 -20.58 2.29
N PHE A 388 9.04 -20.85 3.60
CA PHE A 388 8.95 -19.78 4.58
C PHE A 388 10.21 -18.91 4.54
N VAL A 389 10.02 -17.63 4.20
CA VAL A 389 11.07 -16.61 4.22
C VAL A 389 10.55 -15.42 5.00
N HIS A 390 11.30 -15.02 6.02
CA HIS A 390 11.09 -13.78 6.76
C HIS A 390 12.44 -13.25 7.22
N ALA A 391 12.91 -12.16 6.60
CA ALA A 391 14.22 -11.58 6.89
C ALA A 391 14.27 -10.09 6.54
N GLY A 392 15.42 -9.46 6.80
CA GLY A 392 15.72 -8.08 6.38
C GLY A 392 15.10 -6.98 7.24
N ASP A 393 14.47 -7.32 8.37
CA ASP A 393 13.99 -6.32 9.31
C ASP A 393 15.16 -5.50 9.89
N GLY A 394 15.03 -4.18 9.88
CA GLY A 394 16.07 -3.26 10.33
C GLY A 394 17.12 -2.92 9.26
N GLU A 395 17.11 -3.62 8.13
CA GLU A 395 18.06 -3.41 7.03
C GLU A 395 17.44 -2.61 5.87
N HIS A 396 18.29 -2.02 5.02
CA HIS A 396 17.83 -1.36 3.79
C HIS A 396 17.09 -2.36 2.90
N PHE A 397 15.84 -2.08 2.52
CA PHE A 397 14.92 -3.04 1.91
C PHE A 397 15.43 -3.71 0.63
N TYR A 398 16.20 -2.98 -0.19
CA TYR A 398 16.64 -3.45 -1.49
C TYR A 398 17.90 -4.32 -1.36
N ALA A 399 17.70 -5.63 -1.46
CA ALA A 399 18.77 -6.62 -1.64
C ALA A 399 18.30 -7.68 -2.64
N PRO A 400 18.50 -7.47 -3.95
CA PRO A 400 17.90 -8.33 -4.98
C PRO A 400 18.41 -9.78 -4.96
N THR A 401 19.54 -10.04 -4.30
CA THR A 401 20.13 -11.38 -4.15
C THR A 401 19.72 -12.09 -2.86
N GLU A 402 19.02 -11.42 -1.94
CA GLU A 402 18.64 -11.96 -0.63
C GLU A 402 17.12 -12.11 -0.52
N ALA A 403 16.67 -13.27 -0.06
CA ALA A 403 15.25 -13.52 0.18
C ALA A 403 14.81 -12.84 1.50
N ARG A 404 13.78 -11.98 1.45
CA ARG A 404 13.34 -11.15 2.59
C ARG A 404 11.84 -11.23 2.91
N ILE A 405 11.03 -11.55 1.90
CA ILE A 405 9.57 -11.67 2.01
C ILE A 405 9.12 -13.06 1.57
N GLY A 406 7.95 -13.48 2.01
CA GLY A 406 7.22 -14.67 1.57
C GLY A 406 6.04 -14.34 0.67
N GLU A 407 5.04 -15.22 0.67
CA GLU A 407 3.91 -15.16 -0.26
C GLU A 407 3.01 -13.94 -0.01
N GLY A 408 3.05 -13.02 -0.99
CA GLY A 408 2.34 -11.77 -0.91
C GLY A 408 0.88 -11.84 -1.40
N ARG A 409 -0.01 -11.11 -0.73
CA ARG A 409 -1.44 -11.08 -1.05
C ARG A 409 -1.94 -9.74 -1.57
N SER A 410 -1.51 -8.66 -0.94
CA SER A 410 -1.83 -7.29 -1.32
C SER A 410 -0.63 -6.38 -1.04
N VAL A 411 -0.56 -5.31 -1.82
CA VAL A 411 0.41 -4.22 -1.66
C VAL A 411 -0.35 -2.90 -1.75
N ALA A 412 0.04 -1.93 -0.95
CA ALA A 412 -0.51 -0.58 -0.98
C ALA A 412 0.56 0.46 -0.66
N LEU A 413 0.28 1.73 -0.98
CA LEU A 413 0.98 2.86 -0.38
C LEU A 413 0.13 3.43 0.75
N ASP A 414 0.76 3.79 1.87
CA ASP A 414 0.13 4.65 2.86
C ASP A 414 0.22 6.14 2.47
N HIS A 415 -0.40 7.01 3.26
CA HIS A 415 -0.43 8.46 3.00
C HIS A 415 0.94 9.14 3.14
N ALA A 416 1.90 8.49 3.81
CA ALA A 416 3.28 8.95 3.89
C ALA A 416 4.14 8.38 2.74
N GLY A 417 3.56 7.58 1.84
CA GLY A 417 4.24 6.97 0.70
C GLY A 417 4.96 5.66 1.03
N ASN A 418 4.86 5.14 2.26
CA ASN A 418 5.47 3.85 2.60
C ASN A 418 4.78 2.73 1.83
N ILE A 419 5.54 1.70 1.43
CA ILE A 419 4.97 0.51 0.82
C ILE A 419 4.55 -0.45 1.92
N ILE A 420 3.27 -0.81 1.95
CA ILE A 420 2.71 -1.80 2.86
C ILE A 420 2.53 -3.12 2.12
N LEU A 421 3.05 -4.20 2.69
CA LEU A 421 2.97 -5.56 2.13
C LEU A 421 2.18 -6.45 3.08
N CYS A 422 1.22 -7.20 2.56
CA CYS A 422 0.52 -8.24 3.29
C CYS A 422 1.07 -9.61 2.88
N GLU A 423 1.84 -10.23 3.77
CA GLU A 423 2.34 -11.60 3.63
C GLU A 423 1.35 -12.55 4.29
N SER A 424 0.68 -13.36 3.48
CA SER A 424 -0.53 -14.07 3.91
C SER A 424 -0.22 -15.31 4.74
N ASP A 425 0.62 -16.19 4.22
CA ASP A 425 0.54 -17.60 4.62
C ASP A 425 1.14 -17.88 6.00
N TYR A 426 2.06 -17.01 6.44
CA TYR A 426 2.65 -17.01 7.78
C TYR A 426 2.20 -15.83 8.64
N GLY A 427 1.41 -14.91 8.07
CA GLY A 427 0.78 -13.82 8.79
C GLY A 427 1.72 -12.70 9.19
N PHE A 428 2.21 -11.93 8.21
CA PHE A 428 2.94 -10.69 8.45
C PHE A 428 2.35 -9.52 7.67
N ILE A 429 2.40 -8.34 8.28
CA ILE A 429 2.26 -7.07 7.61
C ILE A 429 3.61 -6.35 7.67
N ARG A 430 4.19 -6.04 6.52
CA ARG A 430 5.49 -5.37 6.41
C ARG A 430 5.35 -3.95 5.88
N ARG A 431 6.35 -3.14 6.18
CA ARG A 431 6.51 -1.79 5.68
C ARG A 431 7.90 -1.61 5.07
N ILE A 432 7.97 -0.99 3.90
CA ILE A 432 9.19 -0.38 3.38
C ILE A 432 9.05 1.12 3.55
N ARG A 433 9.93 1.71 4.36
CA ARG A 433 9.82 3.13 4.72
C ARG A 433 10.15 4.03 3.54
N PHE A 434 9.28 4.99 3.22
CA PHE A 434 9.52 6.04 2.23
C PHE A 434 10.36 7.17 2.84
N GLN A 435 11.54 6.79 3.25
CA GLN A 435 12.55 7.65 3.81
C GLN A 435 13.87 6.94 3.57
N ARG A 436 14.77 7.59 2.82
CA ARG A 436 16.10 7.04 2.59
C ARG A 436 16.91 7.00 3.88
N LEU A 437 17.89 6.11 3.93
CA LEU A 437 18.86 6.10 5.02
C LEU A 437 19.77 7.33 4.96
N PRO A 438 20.32 7.79 6.09
CA PRO A 438 21.38 8.80 6.10
C PRO A 438 22.58 8.36 5.26
N ASP A 439 23.18 9.34 4.56
CA ASP A 439 24.40 9.15 3.74
C ASP A 439 25.63 8.82 4.59
#